data_AF-A0A928W5J8-F1
#
_entry.id   AF-A0A928W5J8-F1
#
_cell.length_a   1.000
_cell.length_b   1.000
_cell.length_c   1.000
_cell.angle_alpha   90.00
_cell.angle_beta   90.00
_cell.angle_gamma   90.00
#
_symmetry.space_group_name_H-M   'P 1'
#
loop_
_entity.id
_entity.type
_entity.pdbx_description
1 polymer ?
#
loop_
_entity_poly.entity_id
_entity_poly.type
_entity_poly.pdbx_seq_one_letter_code
_entity_poly.pdbx_strand_id
1 'polypeptide(L)' 'SDNGLESATAAGLTTLVTVNNYTENQDFTRAALVVSDLGEPNLPCKVLRGDLTGNFLDLASLRSLLNRR' A
#
# COMPACT_ATOMS: atom_id res chain seq x y z
N SER A 1 8.51 2.01 7.11
CA SER A 1 9.90 1.53 7.13
C SER A 1 10.45 1.68 5.73
N ASP A 2 11.21 2.75 5.49
CA ASP A 2 11.77 3.05 4.16
C ASP A 2 12.67 1.91 3.66
N ASN A 3 13.46 1.30 4.55
CA ASN A 3 14.36 0.19 4.22
C ASN A 3 13.61 -1.02 3.63
N GLY A 4 12.39 -1.29 4.12
CA GLY A 4 11.56 -2.38 3.60
C GLY A 4 11.03 -2.09 2.20
N LEU A 5 10.54 -0.86 1.99
CA LEU A 5 10.11 -0.42 0.67
C LEU A 5 11.27 -0.39 -0.32
N GLU A 6 12.42 0.12 0.09
CA GLU A 6 13.62 0.19 -0.73
C GLU A 6 14.09 -1.20 -1.15
N SER A 7 14.17 -2.15 -0.22
CA SER A 7 14.58 -3.52 -0.52
C SER A 7 13.60 -4.22 -1.47
N ALA A 8 12.29 -4.10 -1.23
CA ALA A 8 11.27 -4.74 -2.07
C ALA A 8 11.22 -4.14 -3.48
N THR A 9 11.31 -2.82 -3.60
CA THR A 9 11.36 -2.14 -4.90
C THR A 9 12.65 -2.42 -5.66
N ALA A 10 13.80 -2.49 -4.98
CA ALA A 10 15.07 -2.89 -5.58
C ALA A 10 15.04 -4.33 -6.11
N ALA A 11 14.25 -5.21 -5.49
CA ALA A 11 13.99 -6.57 -5.97
C ALA A 11 12.95 -6.64 -7.12
N GLY A 12 12.45 -5.50 -7.61
CA GLY A 12 11.47 -5.45 -8.69
C GLY A 12 10.07 -5.93 -8.29
N LEU A 13 9.74 -5.90 -6.99
CA LEU A 13 8.42 -6.26 -6.48
C LEU A 13 7.48 -5.05 -6.46
N THR A 14 6.20 -5.27 -6.78
CA THR A 14 5.16 -4.26 -6.57
C THR A 14 4.85 -4.23 -5.08
N THR A 15 5.04 -3.08 -4.43
CA THR A 15 4.99 -3.00 -2.95
C THR A 15 3.86 -2.08 -2.50
N LEU A 16 3.02 -2.59 -1.60
CA LEU A 16 2.03 -1.85 -0.83
C LEU A 16 2.55 -1.62 0.59
N VAL A 17 2.26 -0.45 1.17
CA VAL A 17 2.65 -0.10 2.53
C VAL A 17 1.40 0.14 3.38
N THR A 18 1.34 -0.52 4.54
CA THR A 18 0.46 -0.16 5.66
C THR A 18 1.25 0.68 6.65
N VAL A 19 0.85 1.93 6.87
CA VAL A 19 1.55 2.80 7.82
C VAL A 19 1.12 2.53 9.26
N ASN A 20 1.90 3.05 10.20
CA ASN A 20 1.51 3.21 11.59
C ASN A 20 1.96 4.60 12.08
N ASN A 21 1.64 4.94 13.33
CA ASN A 21 1.97 6.25 13.90
C ASN A 21 3.48 6.58 13.90
N TYR A 22 4.37 5.59 13.73
CA TYR A 22 5.82 5.80 13.66
C TYR A 22 6.33 6.01 12.23
N THR A 23 5.52 5.72 11.23
CA THR A 23 5.94 5.65 9.83
C THR A 23 5.10 6.52 8.89
N GLU A 24 4.04 7.15 9.39
CA GLU A 24 3.12 8.00 8.60
C GLU A 24 3.81 9.15 7.85
N ASN A 25 4.92 9.67 8.39
CA ASN A 25 5.67 10.80 7.83
C ASN A 25 6.91 10.37 7.02
N GLN A 26 7.04 9.07 6.72
CA GLN A 26 8.16 8.55 5.93
C GLN A 26 7.90 8.65 4.41
N ASP A 27 8.96 8.56 3.61
CA ASP A 27 8.86 8.69 2.16
C ASP A 27 8.50 7.35 1.50
N PHE A 28 7.22 7.22 1.13
CA PHE A 28 6.69 6.08 0.38
C PHE A 28 6.43 6.36 -1.10
N THR A 29 7.16 7.29 -1.72
CA THR A 29 7.03 7.64 -3.14
C THR A 29 7.26 6.48 -4.10
N ARG A 30 8.03 5.46 -3.69
CA ARG A 30 8.24 4.23 -4.50
C ARG A 30 7.15 3.16 -4.32
N ALA A 31 6.24 3.32 -3.35
CA ALA A 31 5.16 2.37 -3.14
C ALA A 31 4.08 2.49 -4.22
N ALA A 32 3.46 1.37 -4.58
CA ALA A 32 2.34 1.33 -5.52
C ALA A 32 1.02 1.79 -4.88
N LEU A 33 0.87 1.57 -3.57
CA LEU A 33 -0.28 1.99 -2.76
C LEU A 33 0.17 2.14 -1.30
N VAL A 34 -0.31 3.17 -0.63
CA VAL A 34 -0.08 3.43 0.79
C VAL A 34 -1.43 3.57 1.48
N VAL A 35 -1.65 2.77 2.52
CA VAL A 35 -2.90 2.72 3.28
C VAL A 35 -2.64 2.75 4.79
N SER A 36 -3.64 3.11 5.59
CA SER A 36 -3.55 3.03 7.05
C SER A 36 -3.44 1.58 7.56
N ASP A 37 -4.18 0.68 6.94
CA ASP A 37 -4.36 -0.72 7.32
C ASP A 37 -5.00 -1.47 6.13
N LEU A 38 -5.37 -2.74 6.31
CA LEU A 38 -5.96 -3.54 5.24
C LEU A 38 -7.47 -3.33 5.09
N GLY A 39 -8.11 -2.65 6.04
CA GLY A 39 -9.55 -2.47 6.11
C GLY A 39 -10.28 -3.72 6.55
N GLU A 40 -11.44 -3.50 7.16
CA GLU A 40 -12.43 -4.52 7.52
C GLU A 40 -13.76 -4.17 6.83
N PRO A 41 -14.69 -5.12 6.68
CA PRO A 41 -15.98 -4.86 6.03
C PRO A 41 -16.74 -3.63 6.57
N ASN A 42 -16.60 -3.34 7.87
CA ASN A 42 -17.23 -2.20 8.54
C ASN A 42 -16.26 -1.08 8.92
N LEU A 43 -14.97 -1.23 8.65
CA LEU A 43 -13.94 -0.25 8.99
C LEU A 43 -13.02 -0.07 7.78
N PRO A 44 -13.35 0.84 6.85
CA PRO A 44 -12.58 1.01 5.63
C PRO A 44 -11.17 1.49 5.92
N CYS A 45 -10.20 0.99 5.16
CA CYS A 45 -8.84 1.54 5.20
C CYS A 45 -8.80 2.95 4.61
N LYS A 46 -7.90 3.79 5.11
CA LYS A 46 -7.65 5.11 4.53
C LYS A 46 -6.55 5.01 3.49
N VAL A 47 -6.82 5.47 2.28
CA VAL A 47 -5.81 5.60 1.23
C VAL A 47 -5.02 6.88 1.45
N LEU A 48 -3.72 6.75 1.65
CA LEU A 48 -2.80 7.88 1.82
C LEU A 48 -2.11 8.24 0.50
N ARG A 49 -1.90 7.24 -0.38
CA ARG A 49 -1.33 7.45 -1.72
C ARG A 49 -1.71 6.32 -2.67
N GLY A 50 -2.02 6.67 -3.93
CA GLY A 50 -2.44 5.74 -4.96
C GLY A 50 -3.97 5.59 -4.99
N ASP A 51 -4.44 4.62 -5.76
CA ASP A 51 -5.88 4.37 -5.93
C ASP A 51 -6.24 2.94 -5.55
N LEU A 52 -7.16 2.82 -4.60
CA LEU A 52 -7.83 1.59 -4.20
C LEU A 52 -9.31 1.69 -4.56
N THR A 53 -9.86 0.65 -5.19
CA THR A 53 -11.29 0.55 -5.46
C THR A 53 -11.94 -0.27 -4.36
N GLY A 54 -12.91 0.32 -3.66
CA GLY A 54 -13.60 -0.32 -2.53
C GLY A 54 -13.09 0.16 -1.17
N ASN A 55 -13.54 -0.53 -0.11
CA ASN A 55 -13.36 -0.10 1.27
C ASN A 55 -12.21 -0.81 1.99
N PHE A 56 -11.83 -2.00 1.54
CA PHE A 56 -10.79 -2.83 2.14
C PHE A 56 -9.96 -3.49 1.04
N LEU A 57 -8.76 -3.92 1.39
CA LEU A 57 -7.84 -4.56 0.46
C LEU A 57 -8.29 -6.01 0.22
N ASP A 58 -8.54 -6.34 -1.04
CA ASP A 58 -8.91 -7.68 -1.46
C ASP A 58 -8.00 -8.20 -2.58
N LEU A 59 -8.22 -9.45 -2.99
CA LEU A 59 -7.44 -10.07 -4.06
C LEU A 59 -7.62 -9.37 -5.41
N ALA A 60 -8.79 -8.78 -5.68
CA ALA A 60 -9.03 -8.05 -6.92
C ALA A 60 -8.19 -6.76 -6.97
N SER A 61 -8.12 -6.05 -5.84
CA SER A 61 -7.28 -4.87 -5.64
C SER A 61 -5.81 -5.19 -5.84
N LEU A 62 -5.31 -6.28 -5.23
CA LEU A 62 -3.93 -6.73 -5.39
C LEU A 62 -3.61 -7.10 -6.85
N ARG A 63 -4.53 -7.79 -7.55
CA ARG A 63 -4.38 -8.10 -8.97
C ARG A 63 -4.32 -6.85 -9.83
N SER A 64 -5.17 -5.86 -9.54
CA SER A 64 -5.17 -4.56 -10.21
C SER A 64 -3.81 -3.86 -10.05
N LEU A 65 -3.22 -3.86 -8.85
CA LEU A 65 -1.89 -3.29 -8.62
C LEU A 65 -0.78 -3.98 -9.41
N LEU A 66 -0.84 -5.30 -9.56
CA LEU A 66 0.16 -6.04 -10.35
C LEU A 66 0.07 -5.74 -11.85
N ASN A 67 -1.15 -5.47 -12.35
CA ASN A 67 -1.40 -5.22 -13.77
C ASN A 67 -1.10 -3.77 -14.21
N ARG A 68 -0.78 -2.87 -13.29
CA ARG A 68 -0.45 -1.44 -13.58
C ARG A 68 1.02 -1.21 -13.97
N ARG A 69 1.78 -2.27 -14.24
CA ARG A 69 3.19 -2.19 -14.68
C ARG A 69 3.32 -1.78 -16.14
#